data_AF-A0A8C5W717-F1
#
_entry.id   AF-A0A8C5W717-F1
#
_cell.length_a   1.000
_cell.length_b   1.000
_cell.length_c   1.000
_cell.angle_alpha   90.00
_cell.angle_beta   90.00
_cell.angle_gamma   90.00
#
_symmetry.space_group_name_H-M   'P 1'
#
loop_
_entity.id
_entity.type
_entity.pdbx_description
1 polymer ?
#
loop_
_entity_poly.entity_id
_entity_poly.type
_entity_poly.pdbx_seq_one_letter_code
_entity_poly.pdbx_strand_id
1 'polypeptide(L)'
;MKPSTRDDFTEFGKLLKEKITQYEKSMYYASFLETLVREVSISLEIDDLKKITNALTVLCSEKQKQEKQSKAKKKKKGVVPGGGLKATKKDDLQDYGGLDEGYGREFEDFM
;
A
#
# COMPACT_ATOMS: atom_id res chain seq x y z
N MET A 1 -20.26 27.35 5.57
CA MET A 1 -20.57 27.24 4.13
C MET A 1 -21.87 26.45 3.98
N LYS A 2 -22.76 26.82 3.05
CA LYS A 2 -23.95 26.03 2.70
C LYS A 2 -23.78 25.55 1.25
N PRO A 3 -23.11 24.42 1.02
CA PRO A 3 -22.80 23.97 -0.33
C PRO A 3 -24.10 23.58 -1.07
N SER A 4 -24.23 23.99 -2.32
CA SER A 4 -25.40 23.69 -3.16
C SER A 4 -25.03 23.15 -4.55
N THR A 5 -23.82 23.45 -5.04
CA THR A 5 -23.28 22.90 -6.30
C THR A 5 -22.20 21.84 -6.04
N ARG A 6 -21.88 21.05 -7.06
CA ARG A 6 -20.79 20.07 -6.98
C ARG A 6 -19.45 20.72 -6.64
N ASP A 7 -19.19 21.91 -7.18
CA ASP A 7 -17.96 22.65 -6.91
C ASP A 7 -17.93 23.16 -5.47
N ASP A 8 -19.07 23.63 -4.94
CA ASP A 8 -19.19 24.01 -3.53
C ASP A 8 -18.88 22.83 -2.60
N PHE A 9 -19.40 21.63 -2.91
CA PHE A 9 -19.10 20.42 -2.15
C PHE A 9 -17.64 20.00 -2.27
N THR A 10 -17.01 20.28 -3.40
CA THR A 10 -15.57 20.03 -3.60
C THR A 10 -14.74 20.96 -2.71
N GLU A 11 -15.08 22.24 -2.65
CA GLU A 11 -14.42 23.21 -1.77
C GLU A 11 -14.71 22.92 -0.29
N PHE A 12 -15.96 22.62 0.06
CA PHE A 12 -16.34 22.24 1.41
C PHE A 12 -15.57 21.00 1.89
N GLY A 13 -15.40 20.00 1.02
CA GLY A 13 -14.58 18.82 1.30
C GLY A 13 -13.11 19.15 1.57
N LYS A 14 -12.52 20.12 0.85
CA LYS A 14 -11.15 20.59 1.11
C LYS A 14 -11.02 21.21 2.50
N LEU A 15 -11.95 22.09 2.87
CA LEU A 15 -11.94 22.75 4.18
C LEU A 15 -12.10 21.73 5.32
N LEU A 16 -13.01 20.76 5.17
CA LEU A 16 -13.19 19.68 6.14
C LEU A 16 -11.91 18.83 6.26
N LYS A 17 -11.32 18.43 5.13
CA LYS A 17 -10.06 17.68 5.11
C LYS A 17 -8.99 18.43 5.89
N GLU A 18 -8.72 19.69 5.54
CA GLU A 18 -7.69 20.51 6.20
C GLU A 18 -7.93 20.59 7.70
N LYS A 19 -9.18 20.81 8.12
CA LYS A 19 -9.52 20.90 9.54
C LYS A 19 -9.32 19.58 10.27
N ILE A 20 -9.73 18.47 9.67
CA ILE A 20 -9.59 17.13 10.25
C ILE A 20 -8.11 16.75 10.36
N THR A 21 -7.32 16.95 9.30
CA THR A 21 -5.90 16.54 9.26
C THR A 21 -5.00 17.31 10.22
N GLN A 22 -5.44 18.44 10.78
CA GLN A 22 -4.71 19.14 11.85
C GLN A 22 -4.45 18.26 13.08
N TYR A 23 -5.28 17.23 13.29
CA TYR A 23 -5.23 16.35 14.45
C TYR A 23 -4.60 14.98 14.16
N GLU A 24 -3.97 14.79 12.99
CA GLU A 24 -3.46 13.49 12.54
C GLU A 24 -2.42 12.84 13.47
N LYS A 25 -1.73 13.64 14.29
CA LYS A 25 -0.72 13.18 15.27
C LYS A 25 -1.32 12.76 16.60
N SER A 26 -2.62 12.99 16.82
CA SER A 26 -3.30 12.62 18.05
C SER A 26 -3.47 11.10 18.12
N MET A 27 -3.24 10.51 19.29
CA MET A 27 -3.51 9.09 19.53
C MET A 27 -4.99 8.72 19.34
N TYR A 28 -5.89 9.70 19.45
CA TYR A 28 -7.33 9.53 19.27
C TYR A 28 -7.78 9.63 17.81
N TYR A 29 -6.88 10.01 16.88
CA TYR A 29 -7.25 10.34 15.51
C TYR A 29 -7.92 9.19 14.76
N ALA A 30 -7.40 7.97 14.93
CA ALA A 30 -7.95 6.78 14.28
C ALA A 30 -9.39 6.48 14.75
N SER A 31 -9.62 6.45 16.06
CA SER A 31 -10.95 6.19 16.65
C SER A 31 -11.96 7.30 16.33
N PHE A 32 -11.49 8.56 16.32
CA PHE A 32 -12.28 9.70 15.87
C PHE A 32 -12.71 9.55 14.40
N LEU A 33 -11.78 9.24 13.50
CA LEU A 33 -12.09 9.07 12.07
C LEU A 33 -13.04 7.89 11.83
N GLU A 34 -12.87 6.78 12.54
CA GLU A 34 -13.77 5.62 12.44
C GLU A 34 -15.20 6.02 12.79
N THR A 35 -15.40 6.72 13.90
CA THR A 35 -16.71 7.19 14.35
C THR A 35 -17.30 8.20 13.36
N LEU A 36 -16.51 9.19 12.94
CA LEU A 36 -16.94 10.23 12.01
C LEU A 36 -17.40 9.64 10.68
N VAL A 37 -16.59 8.76 10.07
CA VAL A 37 -16.92 8.13 8.78
C VAL A 37 -18.20 7.31 8.89
N ARG A 38 -18.39 6.59 9.99
CA ARG A 38 -19.62 5.84 10.24
C ARG A 38 -20.82 6.77 10.32
N GLU A 39 -20.76 7.81 11.16
CA GLU A 39 -21.87 8.73 11.40
C GLU A 39 -22.32 9.49 10.14
N VAL A 40 -21.38 10.01 9.35
CA VAL A 40 -21.72 10.74 8.12
C VAL A 40 -22.23 9.83 6.99
N SER A 41 -22.07 8.51 7.13
CA SER A 41 -22.48 7.53 6.14
C SER A 41 -23.80 6.83 6.47
N ILE A 42 -24.41 7.07 7.65
CA ILE A 42 -25.60 6.34 8.13
C ILE A 42 -26.79 6.48 7.17
N SER A 43 -26.95 7.65 6.53
CA SER A 43 -28.09 7.93 5.64
C SER A 43 -27.87 7.52 4.19
N LEU A 44 -26.71 6.95 3.86
CA LEU A 44 -26.39 6.56 2.48
C LEU A 44 -27.09 5.25 2.09
N GLU A 45 -27.45 5.14 0.82
CA GLU A 45 -27.91 3.87 0.25
C GLU A 45 -26.77 2.85 0.21
N ILE A 46 -27.16 1.57 0.19
CA ILE A 46 -26.22 0.43 0.25
C ILE A 46 -25.17 0.52 -0.87
N ASP A 47 -25.56 0.90 -2.07
CA ASP A 47 -24.64 0.96 -3.21
C ASP A 47 -23.62 2.10 -3.10
N ASP A 48 -24.01 3.24 -2.53
CA ASP A 48 -23.07 4.33 -2.26
C ASP A 48 -22.14 4.01 -1.09
N LEU A 49 -22.65 3.34 -0.05
CA LEU A 49 -21.83 2.83 1.05
C LEU A 49 -20.79 1.81 0.56
N LYS A 50 -21.16 0.92 -0.37
CA LYS A 50 -20.22 -0.01 -1.02
C LYS A 50 -19.12 0.73 -1.79
N LYS A 51 -19.45 1.80 -2.52
CA LYS A 51 -18.44 2.61 -3.24
C LYS A 51 -17.41 3.20 -2.28
N ILE A 52 -17.85 3.77 -1.16
CA ILE A 52 -16.96 4.33 -0.13
C ILE A 52 -16.10 3.22 0.50
N THR A 53 -16.71 2.09 0.84
CA THR A 53 -16.02 0.93 1.42
C THR A 53 -14.91 0.41 0.49
N ASN A 54 -15.22 0.26 -0.80
CA ASN A 54 -14.25 -0.18 -1.80
C ASN A 54 -13.08 0.81 -1.93
N ALA A 55 -13.34 2.12 -1.90
CA ALA A 55 -12.27 3.13 -1.94
C ALA A 55 -11.31 3.00 -0.73
N LEU A 56 -11.84 2.73 0.47
CA LEU A 56 -11.02 2.50 1.67
C LEU A 56 -10.22 1.18 1.60
N THR A 57 -10.84 0.11 1.09
CA THR A 57 -10.15 -1.18 0.88
C THR A 57 -8.99 -1.04 -0.09
N VAL A 58 -9.18 -0.35 -1.22
CA VAL A 58 -8.12 -0.07 -2.19
C VAL A 58 -6.98 0.71 -1.55
N LEU A 59 -7.29 1.79 -0.82
CA LEU A 59 -6.28 2.58 -0.10
C LEU A 59 -5.48 1.75 0.92
N CYS A 60 -6.14 0.83 1.62
CA CYS A 60 -5.50 -0.08 2.56
C CYS A 60 -4.48 -0.99 1.85
N SER A 61 -4.88 -1.61 0.74
CA SER A 61 -3.98 -2.44 -0.08
C SER A 61 -2.79 -1.65 -0.64
N GLU A 62 -3.01 -0.42 -1.08
CA GLU A 62 -1.95 0.47 -1.56
C GLU A 62 -0.90 0.76 -0.47
N LYS A 63 -1.34 1.09 0.75
CA LYS A 63 -0.44 1.31 1.89
C LYS A 63 0.37 0.06 2.24
N GLN A 64 -0.27 -1.10 2.32
CA GLN A 64 0.43 -2.37 2.58
C GLN A 64 1.52 -2.67 1.55
N LYS A 65 1.25 -2.40 0.26
CA LYS A 65 2.23 -2.58 -0.83
C LYS A 65 3.41 -1.62 -0.68
N GLN A 66 3.17 -0.36 -0.33
CA GLN A 66 4.23 0.64 -0.09
C GLN A 66 5.15 0.24 1.08
N GLU A 67 4.58 -0.30 2.16
CA GLU A 67 5.37 -0.80 3.30
C GLU A 67 6.26 -1.98 2.93
N LYS A 68 5.75 -2.95 2.16
CA LYS A 68 6.52 -4.10 1.66
C LYS A 68 7.68 -3.67 0.74
N GLN A 69 7.43 -2.74 -0.20
CA GLN A 69 8.47 -2.23 -1.11
C GLN A 69 9.55 -1.40 -0.39
N SER A 70 9.16 -0.65 0.64
CA SER A 70 10.10 0.15 1.46
C SER A 70 11.08 -0.74 2.24
N LYS A 71 10.64 -1.92 2.68
CA LYS A 71 11.50 -2.92 3.34
C LYS A 71 12.46 -3.60 2.35
N ALA A 72 12.05 -3.82 1.09
CA ALA A 72 12.90 -4.46 0.06
C ALA A 72 14.06 -3.56 -0.42
N LYS A 73 13.87 -2.24 -0.52
CA LYS A 73 14.94 -1.31 -0.95
C LYS A 73 16.11 -1.19 0.04
N LYS A 74 15.89 -1.44 1.33
CA LYS A 74 16.98 -1.44 2.34
C LYS A 74 17.96 -2.61 2.18
N LYS A 75 17.60 -3.69 1.48
CA LYS A 75 18.48 -4.85 1.25
C LYS A 75 19.46 -4.70 0.07
N LYS A 76 19.42 -3.60 -0.71
CA LYS A 76 20.28 -3.39 -1.90
C LYS A 76 21.39 -2.33 -1.74
N LYS A 77 21.57 -1.72 -0.57
CA LYS A 77 22.71 -0.80 -0.29
C LYS A 77 23.82 -1.58 0.41
N GLY A 78 24.55 -2.39 -0.34
CA GLY A 78 25.62 -3.20 0.24
C GLY A 78 26.57 -3.88 -0.72
N VAL A 79 26.70 -3.44 -1.98
CA VAL A 79 27.81 -3.86 -2.86
C VAL A 79 28.10 -2.77 -3.89
N VAL A 80 29.12 -1.93 -3.65
CA VAL A 80 30.12 -1.49 -4.65
C VAL A 80 31.29 -0.83 -3.91
N PRO A 81 32.56 -1.08 -4.26
CA PRO A 81 33.14 -0.46 -5.45
C PRO A 81 34.06 -1.38 -6.26
N GLY A 82 34.42 -0.92 -7.46
CA GLY A 82 35.08 -1.69 -8.51
C GLY A 82 36.36 -2.42 -8.11
N GLY A 83 36.46 -3.65 -8.57
CA GLY A 83 37.70 -4.37 -8.82
C GLY A 83 37.61 -4.90 -10.24
N GLY A 84 38.39 -4.32 -11.16
CA GLY A 84 38.34 -4.64 -12.57
C GLY A 84 38.71 -6.09 -12.85
N LEU A 85 38.10 -6.68 -13.88
CA LEU A 85 38.67 -7.82 -14.58
C LEU A 85 38.18 -7.80 -16.04
N LYS A 86 39.09 -7.43 -16.95
CA LYS A 86 39.01 -7.80 -18.36
C LYS A 86 39.45 -9.26 -18.49
N ALA A 87 38.66 -10.12 -19.14
CA ALA A 87 39.08 -11.29 -19.94
C ALA A 87 37.82 -12.07 -20.39
N THR A 88 37.38 -11.90 -21.64
CA THR A 88 37.48 -12.87 -22.75
C THR A 88 36.73 -14.21 -22.56
N LYS A 89 35.65 -14.35 -23.35
CA LYS A 89 35.03 -15.57 -23.92
C LYS A 89 35.74 -16.91 -23.61
N LYS A 90 34.98 -17.87 -23.05
CA LYS A 90 34.74 -19.20 -23.65
C LYS A 90 33.65 -19.96 -22.88
N ASP A 91 32.74 -20.56 -23.65
CA ASP A 91 31.86 -21.66 -23.24
C ASP A 91 32.64 -22.75 -22.51
N ASP A 92 32.06 -23.30 -21.44
CA ASP A 92 32.10 -24.74 -21.25
C ASP A 92 30.87 -25.24 -20.48
N LEU A 93 30.17 -26.13 -21.16
CA LEU A 93 29.00 -26.90 -20.80
C LEU A 93 29.41 -28.02 -19.84
N GLN A 94 29.10 -27.90 -18.55
CA GLN A 94 29.06 -29.03 -17.60
C GLN A 94 28.49 -28.57 -16.25
N ASP A 95 27.18 -28.67 -16.06
CA ASP A 95 26.63 -29.26 -14.83
C ASP A 95 25.12 -29.57 -15.01
N TYR A 96 24.83 -30.67 -15.69
CA TYR A 96 23.52 -31.31 -15.67
C TYR A 96 23.62 -32.49 -14.70
N GLY A 97 23.11 -32.33 -13.47
CA GLY A 97 23.07 -33.44 -12.52
C GLY A 97 22.58 -33.05 -11.13
N GLY A 98 21.25 -32.97 -10.93
CA GLY A 98 20.72 -32.87 -9.57
C GLY A 98 19.25 -32.45 -9.45
N LEU A 99 18.35 -33.11 -10.19
CA LEU A 99 16.94 -33.15 -9.81
C LEU A 99 16.80 -34.07 -8.59
N ASP A 100 16.72 -33.53 -7.37
CA ASP A 100 15.79 -34.04 -6.35
C ASP A 100 15.64 -33.07 -5.16
N GLU A 101 14.44 -33.04 -4.60
CA GLU A 101 14.04 -32.50 -3.29
C GLU A 101 14.04 -30.97 -3.05
N GLY A 102 12.93 -30.33 -3.46
CA GLY A 102 12.57 -28.98 -2.98
C GLY A 102 11.12 -28.53 -3.17
N TYR A 103 10.22 -29.41 -3.62
CA TYR A 103 8.76 -29.18 -3.69
C TYR A 103 8.12 -29.16 -2.29
N GLY A 104 8.57 -28.25 -1.42
CA GLY A 104 8.10 -28.14 -0.03
C GLY A 104 7.92 -26.72 0.48
N ARG A 105 7.97 -25.70 -0.38
CA ARG A 105 7.92 -24.29 0.07
C ARG A 105 6.77 -23.46 -0.50
N GLU A 106 5.81 -24.09 -1.18
CA GLU A 106 4.67 -23.40 -1.80
C GLU A 106 3.31 -23.75 -1.17
N PHE A 107 3.28 -24.68 -0.20
CA PHE A 107 2.04 -25.11 0.50
C PHE A 107 1.89 -24.55 1.93
N GLU A 108 2.73 -23.60 2.37
CA GLU A 108 2.55 -22.91 3.66
C GLU A 108 1.86 -21.54 3.56
N ASP A 109 1.65 -21.01 2.34
CA ASP A 109 1.06 -19.67 2.13
C ASP A 109 -0.47 -19.72 1.87
N PHE A 110 -1.10 -20.87 2.16
CA PHE A 110 -2.56 -21.05 2.13
C PHE A 110 -3.04 -21.78 3.41
N MET A 111 -2.86 -21.13 4.56
CA MET A 111 -3.64 -21.36 5.79
C MET A 111 -4.01 -20.02 6.41
#